data_AF-U4VK02-F1
#
_entry.id   AF-U4VK02-F1
#
_cell.length_a   1.000
_cell.length_b   1.000
_cell.length_c   1.000
_cell.angle_alpha   90.00
_cell.angle_beta   90.00
_cell.angle_gamma   90.00
#
_symmetry.space_group_name_H-M   'P 1'
#
loop_
_entity.id
_entity.type
_entity.pdbx_description
1 polymer ?
#
loop_
_entity_poly.entity_id
_entity_poly.type
_entity_poly.pdbx_seq_one_letter_code
_entity_poly.pdbx_strand_id
1 'polypeptide(L)'
;MKQSSDMRRILGGDSNIIQLIVITVLVFALMTWMNPDKFLRYYNFESISYIMPELGILSVAMMIAMLTGGIDLSVVGIANLAGIVAGVYFHSSMVQAAQASGSGMLFYTIIGILLALLVGLVSGLVNGLLIARLRITPILATLGTGQVLMGLALVLTGGPAIVGFPPDAWNWSVTAICSASPRLSFCSSRCASSWQFS
;
A
#
# COMPACT_ATOMS: atom_id res chain seq x y z
N MET A 1 25.11 20.36 -26.61
CA MET A 1 25.49 21.35 -25.57
C MET A 1 24.29 22.10 -24.95
N LYS A 2 23.09 21.48 -24.81
CA LYS A 2 21.89 22.13 -24.24
C LYS A 2 21.67 21.84 -22.74
N GLN A 3 22.30 20.77 -22.22
CA GLN A 3 22.08 20.25 -20.87
C GLN A 3 22.71 21.11 -19.75
N SER A 4 23.80 21.84 -20.04
CA SER A 4 24.51 22.66 -19.04
C SER A 4 23.72 23.93 -18.66
N SER A 5 22.95 24.50 -19.60
CA SER A 5 22.10 25.67 -19.34
C SER A 5 20.82 25.31 -18.57
N ASP A 6 20.29 24.10 -18.76
CA ASP A 6 19.08 23.65 -18.06
C ASP A 6 19.40 23.31 -16.59
N MET A 7 20.54 22.66 -16.32
CA MET A 7 21.03 22.41 -14.96
C MET A 7 21.24 23.72 -14.17
N ARG A 8 21.85 24.73 -14.80
CA ARG A 8 22.07 26.05 -14.17
C ARG A 8 20.79 26.86 -13.99
N ARG A 9 19.74 26.63 -14.79
CA ARG A 9 18.42 27.26 -14.62
C ARG A 9 17.63 26.63 -13.47
N ILE A 10 17.71 25.30 -13.31
CA ILE A 10 17.12 24.58 -12.17
C ILE A 10 17.85 24.92 -10.86
N LEU A 11 19.18 25.05 -10.90
CA LEU A 11 20.00 25.32 -9.71
C LEU A 11 20.21 26.81 -9.40
N GLY A 12 19.86 27.72 -10.31
CA GLY A 12 20.20 29.15 -10.22
C GLY A 12 19.02 30.12 -10.23
N GLY A 13 17.79 29.64 -10.40
CA GLY A 13 16.59 30.50 -10.47
C GLY A 13 15.84 30.66 -9.15
N ASP A 14 15.63 29.56 -8.42
CA ASP A 14 14.70 29.53 -7.29
C ASP A 14 15.42 29.14 -5.99
N SER A 15 15.58 30.12 -5.09
CA SER A 15 16.14 29.88 -3.74
C SER A 15 15.38 28.77 -2.99
N ASN A 16 14.09 28.59 -3.30
CA ASN A 16 13.26 27.52 -2.75
C ASN A 16 13.74 26.12 -3.16
N ILE A 17 14.03 25.89 -4.45
CA ILE A 17 14.47 24.56 -4.93
C ILE A 17 15.83 24.21 -4.32
N ILE A 18 16.74 25.18 -4.24
CA ILE A 18 18.04 25.01 -3.58
C ILE A 18 17.84 24.71 -2.09
N GLN A 19 16.95 25.42 -1.41
CA GLN A 19 16.63 25.16 0.00
C GLN A 19 16.07 23.76 0.21
N LEU A 20 15.15 23.28 -0.64
CA LEU A 20 14.63 21.92 -0.56
C LEU A 20 15.75 20.89 -0.73
N ILE A 21 16.60 21.04 -1.75
CA ILE A 21 17.73 20.13 -2.00
C ILE A 21 18.70 20.12 -0.81
N VAL A 22 19.05 21.29 -0.27
CA VAL A 22 19.95 21.41 0.89
C VAL A 22 19.35 20.71 2.10
N ILE A 23 18.07 20.94 2.41
CA ILE A 23 17.39 20.28 3.53
C ILE A 23 17.37 18.76 3.33
N THR A 24 17.04 18.28 2.13
CA THR A 24 17.02 16.83 1.84
C THR A 24 18.39 16.19 2.05
N VAL A 25 19.46 16.81 1.54
CA VAL A 25 20.83 16.29 1.71
C VAL A 25 21.26 16.33 3.19
N LEU A 26 20.93 17.39 3.91
CA LEU A 26 21.26 17.54 5.33
C LEU A 26 20.57 16.47 6.17
N VAL A 27 19.26 16.27 5.96
CA VAL A 27 18.49 15.22 6.65
C VAL A 27 19.03 13.83 6.30
N PHE A 28 19.36 13.56 5.04
CA PHE A 28 19.91 12.28 4.62
C PHE A 28 21.27 11.98 5.27
N ALA A 29 22.17 12.98 5.32
CA ALA A 29 23.47 12.86 5.97
C ALA A 29 23.33 12.64 7.48
N LEU A 30 22.42 13.37 8.13
CA LEU A 30 22.16 13.27 9.57
C LEU A 30 21.57 11.90 9.93
N MET A 31 20.61 11.38 9.16
CA MET A 31 20.04 10.05 9.37
C MET A 31 21.05 8.93 9.13
N THR A 32 21.93 9.10 8.14
CA THR A 32 23.05 8.18 7.89
C THR A 32 24.04 8.16 9.05
N TRP A 33 24.33 9.33 9.64
CA TRP A 33 25.24 9.44 10.78
C TRP A 33 24.66 8.85 12.07
N MET A 34 23.38 9.08 12.35
CA MET A 34 22.73 8.59 13.56
C MET A 34 22.48 7.07 13.56
N ASN A 35 22.17 6.47 12.40
CA ASN A 35 21.85 5.04 12.29
C ASN A 35 22.39 4.41 10.99
N PRO A 36 23.73 4.30 10.83
CA PRO A 36 24.34 3.84 9.57
C PRO A 36 23.91 2.41 9.20
N ASP A 37 23.82 1.51 10.18
CA ASP A 37 23.54 0.09 9.95
C ASP A 37 22.08 -0.19 9.56
N LYS A 38 21.15 0.72 9.88
CA LYS A 38 19.72 0.58 9.58
C LYS A 38 19.31 1.39 8.36
N PHE A 39 19.79 2.63 8.23
CA PHE A 39 19.34 3.55 7.19
C PHE A 39 19.90 3.20 5.80
N LEU A 40 21.19 2.87 5.70
CA LEU A 40 21.85 2.53 4.42
C LEU A 40 21.70 1.05 4.04
N ARG A 41 20.98 0.26 4.83
CA ARG A 41 20.80 -1.17 4.57
C ARG A 41 19.97 -1.36 3.31
N TYR A 42 20.38 -2.29 2.44
CA TYR A 42 19.63 -2.66 1.23
C TYR A 42 18.15 -2.95 1.50
N TYR A 43 17.86 -3.61 2.63
CA TYR A 43 16.50 -3.90 3.08
C TYR A 43 15.64 -2.63 3.25
N ASN A 44 16.19 -1.53 3.75
CA ASN A 44 15.45 -0.27 3.91
C ASN A 44 15.04 0.31 2.55
N PHE A 45 15.96 0.30 1.57
CA PHE A 45 15.66 0.74 0.21
C PHE A 45 14.67 -0.17 -0.49
N GLU A 46 14.74 -1.48 -0.24
CA GLU A 46 13.78 -2.47 -0.72
C GLU A 46 12.37 -2.19 -0.17
N SER A 47 12.22 -2.00 1.16
CA SER A 47 10.94 -1.63 1.78
C SER A 47 10.36 -0.32 1.23
N ILE A 48 11.20 0.72 1.06
CA ILE A 48 10.76 1.99 0.46
C ILE A 48 10.29 1.78 -0.99
N SER A 49 11.00 0.94 -1.75
CA SER A 49 10.65 0.64 -3.14
C SER A 49 9.35 -0.14 -3.29
N TYR A 50 8.94 -0.92 -2.28
CA TYR A 50 7.65 -1.60 -2.27
C TYR A 50 6.47 -0.66 -1.95
N ILE A 51 6.67 0.30 -1.05
CA ILE A 51 5.63 1.27 -0.64
C ILE A 51 5.37 2.34 -1.71
N MET A 52 6.41 2.75 -2.46
CA MET A 52 6.29 3.81 -3.46
C MET A 52 5.25 3.53 -4.57
N PRO A 53 5.23 2.33 -5.22
CA PRO A 53 4.20 1.98 -6.20
C PRO A 53 2.78 1.94 -5.61
N GLU A 54 2.63 1.49 -4.36
CA GLU A 54 1.33 1.42 -3.69
C GLU A 54 0.74 2.82 -3.50
N LEU A 55 1.51 3.75 -2.92
CA LEU A 55 1.11 5.14 -2.78
C LEU A 55 0.92 5.83 -4.14
N GLY A 56 1.72 5.44 -5.14
CA GLY A 56 1.60 5.93 -6.52
C GLY A 56 0.24 5.57 -7.14
N ILE A 57 -0.17 4.30 -7.06
CA ILE A 57 -1.48 3.85 -7.59
C ILE A 57 -2.62 4.53 -6.83
N LEU A 58 -2.54 4.63 -5.51
CA LEU A 58 -3.54 5.34 -4.69
C LEU A 58 -3.63 6.83 -5.06
N SER A 59 -2.51 7.48 -5.39
CA SER A 59 -2.50 8.88 -5.81
C SER A 59 -3.22 9.11 -7.14
N VAL A 60 -3.06 8.20 -8.10
CA VAL A 60 -3.78 8.25 -9.38
C VAL A 60 -5.28 8.01 -9.18
N ALA A 61 -5.65 7.08 -8.29
CA ALA A 61 -7.04 6.85 -7.92
C ALA A 61 -7.68 8.12 -7.31
N MET A 62 -6.98 8.78 -6.39
CA MET A 62 -7.43 10.05 -5.79
C MET A 62 -7.53 11.18 -6.83
N MET A 63 -6.61 11.24 -7.79
CA MET A 63 -6.66 12.23 -8.88
C MET A 63 -7.97 12.10 -9.70
N ILE A 64 -8.38 10.88 -10.04
CA ILE A 64 -9.63 10.62 -10.77
C ILE A 64 -10.85 11.09 -9.97
N ALA A 65 -10.85 10.85 -8.65
CA ALA A 65 -11.92 11.34 -7.77
C ALA A 65 -11.98 12.87 -7.68
N MET A 66 -10.82 13.54 -7.66
CA MET A 66 -10.78 15.01 -7.66
C MET A 66 -11.36 15.60 -8.94
N LEU A 67 -11.14 14.97 -10.10
CA LEU A 67 -11.70 15.41 -11.38
C LEU A 67 -13.23 15.34 -11.41
N THR A 68 -13.85 14.43 -10.66
CA THR A 68 -15.32 14.33 -10.54
C THR A 68 -15.93 15.28 -9.50
N GLY A 69 -15.12 16.15 -8.89
CA GLY A 69 -15.58 17.26 -8.04
C GLY A 69 -15.54 16.99 -6.53
N GLY A 70 -14.94 15.88 -6.08
CA GLY A 70 -14.79 15.55 -4.66
C GLY A 70 -13.37 15.16 -4.28
N ILE A 71 -12.87 15.68 -3.16
CA ILE A 71 -11.63 15.19 -2.55
C ILE A 71 -11.98 13.96 -1.73
N ASP A 72 -11.59 12.77 -2.20
CA ASP A 72 -11.80 11.50 -1.49
C ASP A 72 -10.52 10.99 -0.85
N LEU A 73 -10.34 11.33 0.42
CA LEU A 73 -9.22 10.82 1.22
C LEU A 73 -9.53 9.50 1.93
N SER A 74 -10.78 9.04 1.87
CA SER A 74 -11.22 7.81 2.56
C SER A 74 -10.67 6.56 1.91
N VAL A 75 -10.23 6.64 0.64
CA VAL A 75 -9.68 5.53 -0.14
C VAL A 75 -8.51 4.83 0.57
N VAL A 76 -7.69 5.57 1.32
CA VAL A 76 -6.58 5.00 2.10
C VAL A 76 -7.11 4.17 3.28
N GLY A 77 -8.12 4.67 3.98
CA GLY A 77 -8.78 3.95 5.08
C GLY A 77 -9.52 2.70 4.58
N ILE A 78 -10.15 2.79 3.42
CA ILE A 78 -10.82 1.66 2.75
C ILE A 78 -9.79 0.60 2.34
N ALA A 79 -8.69 0.99 1.70
CA ALA A 79 -7.63 0.08 1.29
C ALA A 79 -7.04 -0.66 2.50
N ASN A 80 -6.77 0.05 3.60
CA ASN A 80 -6.29 -0.54 4.85
C ASN A 80 -7.29 -1.55 5.43
N LEU A 81 -8.57 -1.18 5.55
CA LEU A 81 -9.59 -2.07 6.08
C LEU A 81 -9.79 -3.31 5.19
N ALA A 82 -9.83 -3.14 3.87
CA ALA A 82 -9.96 -4.24 2.92
C ALA A 82 -8.77 -5.22 3.01
N GLY A 83 -7.54 -4.68 3.14
CA GLY A 83 -6.33 -5.48 3.34
C GLY A 83 -6.35 -6.27 4.66
N ILE A 84 -6.78 -5.63 5.76
CA ILE A 84 -6.89 -6.28 7.07
C ILE A 84 -7.97 -7.35 7.07
N VAL A 85 -9.14 -7.10 6.49
CA VAL A 85 -10.22 -8.10 6.38
C VAL A 85 -9.77 -9.31 5.58
N ALA A 86 -9.08 -9.09 4.46
CA ALA A 86 -8.47 -10.18 3.69
C ALA A 86 -7.40 -10.92 4.52
N GLY A 87 -6.55 -10.21 5.25
CA GLY A 87 -5.53 -10.78 6.12
C GLY A 87 -6.11 -11.65 7.24
N VAL A 88 -7.16 -11.18 7.93
CA VAL A 88 -7.88 -11.94 8.98
C VAL A 88 -8.56 -13.18 8.37
N TYR A 89 -9.17 -13.04 7.19
CA TYR A 89 -9.76 -14.17 6.49
C TYR A 89 -8.70 -15.21 6.14
N PHE A 90 -7.57 -14.78 5.58
CA PHE A 90 -6.47 -15.68 5.27
C PHE A 90 -5.91 -16.32 6.54
N HIS A 91 -5.83 -15.61 7.66
CA HIS A 91 -5.36 -16.13 8.95
C HIS A 91 -6.28 -17.17 9.59
N SER A 92 -7.58 -16.97 9.49
CA SER A 92 -8.56 -17.94 9.99
C SER A 92 -8.70 -19.17 9.08
N SER A 93 -8.54 -18.99 7.76
CA SER A 93 -8.64 -20.08 6.77
C SER A 93 -7.34 -20.84 6.52
N MET A 94 -6.22 -20.47 7.17
CA MET A 94 -4.91 -21.13 7.06
C MET A 94 -4.99 -22.63 7.36
N VAL A 95 -5.81 -23.02 8.33
CA VAL A 95 -5.93 -24.41 8.79
C VAL A 95 -6.60 -25.29 7.72
N GLN A 96 -7.58 -24.76 6.98
CA GLN A 96 -8.24 -25.48 5.88
C GLN A 96 -7.48 -25.38 4.56
N ALA A 97 -6.74 -24.28 4.33
CA ALA A 97 -5.93 -24.09 3.13
C ALA A 97 -4.66 -24.97 3.12
N ALA A 98 -4.03 -25.20 4.27
CA ALA A 98 -2.87 -26.09 4.40
C ALA A 98 -3.21 -27.58 4.13
N GLN A 99 -4.48 -27.95 4.29
CA GLN A 99 -5.00 -29.31 4.01
C GLN A 99 -5.46 -29.48 2.55
N ALA A 100 -5.55 -28.40 1.77
CA ALA A 100 -6.10 -28.42 0.42
C ALA A 100 -5.00 -28.32 -0.64
N SER A 101 -4.74 -29.41 -1.36
CA SER A 101 -3.80 -29.43 -2.48
C SER A 101 -4.33 -28.65 -3.69
N GLY A 102 -3.56 -27.68 -4.19
CA GLY A 102 -3.68 -27.03 -5.50
C GLY A 102 -4.96 -26.24 -5.77
N SER A 103 -6.08 -26.93 -6.03
CA SER A 103 -7.35 -26.32 -6.46
C SER A 103 -8.11 -25.62 -5.33
N GLY A 104 -8.01 -26.13 -4.09
CA GLY A 104 -8.63 -25.47 -2.93
C GLY A 104 -7.99 -24.12 -2.60
N MET A 105 -6.69 -23.98 -2.84
CA MET A 105 -5.94 -22.76 -2.56
C MET A 105 -6.35 -21.57 -3.45
N LEU A 106 -6.65 -21.85 -4.72
CA LEU A 106 -7.24 -20.88 -5.66
C LEU A 106 -8.62 -20.41 -5.18
N PHE A 107 -9.46 -21.34 -4.70
CA PHE A 107 -10.81 -21.04 -4.22
C PHE A 107 -10.79 -20.11 -2.99
N TYR A 108 -9.95 -20.40 -1.99
CA TYR A 108 -9.79 -19.53 -0.82
C TYR A 108 -9.28 -18.13 -1.20
N THR A 109 -8.40 -18.04 -2.19
CA THR A 109 -7.86 -16.74 -2.62
C THR A 109 -8.87 -15.88 -3.35
N ILE A 110 -9.68 -16.49 -4.21
CA ILE A 110 -10.79 -15.78 -4.88
C ILE A 110 -11.78 -15.25 -3.83
N ILE A 111 -12.08 -16.02 -2.78
CA ILE A 111 -12.95 -15.55 -1.70
C ILE A 111 -12.33 -14.36 -0.95
N GLY A 112 -11.03 -14.40 -0.65
CA GLY A 112 -10.33 -13.27 -0.02
C GLY A 112 -10.40 -12.00 -0.87
N ILE A 113 -10.21 -12.12 -2.19
CA ILE A 113 -10.35 -11.00 -3.14
C ILE A 113 -11.79 -10.48 -3.16
N LEU A 114 -12.78 -11.37 -3.23
CA LEU A 114 -14.20 -10.99 -3.22
C LEU A 114 -14.59 -10.27 -1.93
N LEU A 115 -14.08 -10.71 -0.77
CA LEU A 115 -14.30 -10.04 0.52
C LEU A 115 -13.69 -8.63 0.52
N ALA A 116 -12.45 -8.48 0.05
CA ALA A 116 -11.79 -7.18 -0.05
C ALA A 116 -12.57 -6.22 -0.97
N LEU A 117 -13.06 -6.72 -2.12
CA LEU A 117 -13.89 -5.94 -3.04
C LEU A 117 -15.23 -5.55 -2.43
N LEU A 118 -15.87 -6.45 -1.68
CA LEU A 118 -17.15 -6.19 -1.02
C LEU A 118 -16.99 -5.10 0.05
N VAL A 119 -15.94 -5.17 0.87
CA VAL A 119 -15.61 -4.12 1.85
C VAL A 119 -15.40 -2.78 1.14
N GLY A 120 -14.62 -2.77 0.07
CA GLY A 120 -14.38 -1.56 -0.74
C GLY A 120 -15.68 -0.95 -1.28
N LEU A 121 -16.56 -1.79 -1.83
CA LEU A 121 -17.84 -1.36 -2.39
C LEU A 121 -18.78 -0.81 -1.32
N VAL A 122 -18.90 -1.50 -0.18
CA VAL A 122 -19.76 -1.06 0.94
C VAL A 122 -19.25 0.26 1.51
N SER A 123 -17.96 0.38 1.79
CA SER A 123 -17.38 1.62 2.33
C SER A 123 -17.46 2.77 1.33
N GLY A 124 -17.23 2.52 0.04
CA GLY A 124 -17.41 3.53 -1.01
C GLY A 124 -18.87 4.00 -1.15
N LEU A 125 -19.82 3.07 -1.05
CA LEU A 125 -21.25 3.39 -1.10
C LEU A 125 -21.70 4.21 0.12
N VAL A 126 -21.16 3.92 1.30
CA VAL A 126 -21.36 4.74 2.50
C VAL A 126 -20.88 6.17 2.25
N ASN A 127 -19.66 6.37 1.73
CA ASN A 127 -19.15 7.71 1.43
C ASN A 127 -20.00 8.45 0.39
N GLY A 128 -20.40 7.76 -0.70
CA GLY A 128 -21.29 8.32 -1.71
C GLY A 128 -22.66 8.72 -1.14
N LEU A 129 -23.21 7.91 -0.23
CA LEU A 129 -24.50 8.19 0.42
C LEU A 129 -24.41 9.37 1.40
N LEU A 130 -23.34 9.46 2.20
CA LEU A 130 -23.11 10.60 3.11
C LEU A 130 -23.06 11.92 2.32
N ILE A 131 -22.32 11.94 1.21
CA ILE A 131 -22.19 13.15 0.38
C ILE A 131 -23.53 13.48 -0.30
N ALA A 132 -24.20 12.48 -0.90
CA ALA A 132 -25.42 12.70 -1.67
C ALA A 132 -26.65 13.07 -0.80
N ARG A 133 -26.77 12.50 0.41
CA ARG A 133 -27.95 12.71 1.27
C ARG A 133 -27.73 13.74 2.38
N LEU A 134 -26.56 13.79 3.01
CA LEU A 134 -26.32 14.64 4.19
C LEU A 134 -25.72 16.01 3.85
N ARG A 135 -25.32 16.25 2.58
CA ARG A 135 -24.73 17.51 2.10
C ARG A 135 -23.55 18.01 2.97
N ILE A 136 -22.82 17.08 3.57
CA ILE A 136 -21.59 17.39 4.32
C ILE A 136 -20.49 17.72 3.31
N THR A 137 -19.61 18.68 3.62
CA THR A 137 -18.44 18.97 2.78
C THR A 137 -17.60 17.70 2.59
N PRO A 138 -17.24 17.33 1.34
CA PRO A 138 -16.65 16.03 1.02
C PRO A 138 -15.34 15.75 1.75
N ILE A 139 -14.54 16.79 2.03
CA ILE A 139 -13.29 16.66 2.79
C ILE A 139 -13.54 16.16 4.22
N LEU A 140 -14.54 16.71 4.92
CA LEU A 140 -14.86 16.31 6.29
C LEU A 140 -15.48 14.92 6.36
N ALA A 141 -16.35 14.60 5.40
CA ALA A 141 -16.95 13.28 5.31
C ALA A 141 -15.88 12.20 5.08
N THR A 142 -14.95 12.42 4.14
CA THR A 142 -13.95 11.41 3.75
C THR A 142 -12.81 11.27 4.75
N LEU A 143 -12.40 12.36 5.41
CA LEU A 143 -11.50 12.28 6.56
C LEU A 143 -12.13 11.53 7.73
N GLY A 144 -13.37 11.86 8.09
CA GLY A 144 -14.08 11.23 9.20
C GLY A 144 -14.29 9.73 8.98
N THR A 145 -14.80 9.34 7.81
CA THR A 145 -14.99 7.92 7.49
C THR A 145 -13.67 7.18 7.36
N GLY A 146 -12.64 7.80 6.77
CA GLY A 146 -11.28 7.22 6.72
C GLY A 146 -10.75 6.87 8.11
N GLN A 147 -10.88 7.76 9.09
CA GLN A 147 -10.44 7.51 10.47
C GLN A 147 -11.29 6.43 11.16
N VAL A 148 -12.61 6.42 10.94
CA VAL A 148 -13.49 5.36 11.48
C VAL A 148 -13.11 3.99 10.92
N LEU A 149 -12.84 3.90 9.62
CA LEU A 149 -12.42 2.65 8.97
C LEU A 149 -11.05 2.19 9.50
N MET A 150 -10.11 3.11 9.72
CA MET A 150 -8.83 2.78 10.35
C MET A 150 -9.00 2.31 11.80
N GLY A 151 -9.84 2.96 12.58
CA GLY A 151 -10.17 2.53 13.94
C GLY A 151 -10.83 1.14 13.98
N LEU A 152 -11.75 0.87 13.04
CA LEU A 152 -12.37 -0.45 12.89
C LEU A 152 -11.31 -1.52 12.55
N ALA A 153 -10.39 -1.20 11.65
CA ALA A 153 -9.32 -2.11 11.27
C ALA A 153 -8.37 -2.42 12.46
N LEU A 154 -8.13 -1.44 13.33
CA LEU A 154 -7.37 -1.64 14.58
C LEU A 154 -8.11 -2.55 15.56
N VAL A 155 -9.44 -2.40 15.70
CA VAL A 155 -10.27 -3.28 16.54
C VAL A 155 -10.27 -4.72 16.01
N LEU A 156 -10.33 -4.90 14.68
CA LEU A 156 -10.31 -6.22 14.04
C LEU A 156 -8.97 -6.95 14.20
N THR A 157 -7.85 -6.21 14.27
CA THR A 157 -6.50 -6.77 14.46
C THR A 157 -6.14 -6.96 15.93
N GLY A 158 -6.78 -6.22 16.84
CA GLY A 158 -6.45 -6.23 18.26
C GLY A 158 -5.13 -5.53 18.59
N GLY A 159 -4.54 -4.80 17.64
CA GLY A 159 -3.27 -4.06 17.80
C GLY A 159 -2.08 -4.59 17.00
N PRO A 160 -1.74 -5.90 17.01
CA PRO A 160 -0.63 -6.41 16.23
C PRO A 160 -1.00 -6.66 14.76
N ALA A 161 -0.03 -6.45 13.86
CA ALA A 161 -0.16 -6.83 12.46
C ALA A 161 -0.33 -8.35 12.32
N ILE A 162 -1.17 -8.78 11.38
CA ILE A 162 -1.41 -10.20 11.10
C ILE A 162 -0.18 -10.74 10.36
N VAL A 163 0.70 -11.41 11.09
CA VAL A 163 1.96 -11.97 10.58
C VAL A 163 1.96 -13.50 10.62
N GLY A 164 2.79 -14.13 9.79
CA GLY A 164 3.01 -15.58 9.84
C GLY A 164 2.29 -16.41 8.76
N PHE A 165 2.23 -15.91 7.52
CA PHE A 165 1.77 -16.70 6.39
C PHE A 165 2.81 -17.79 6.01
N PRO A 166 2.41 -19.07 5.83
CA PRO A 166 3.34 -20.12 5.42
C PRO A 166 3.88 -19.83 4.00
N PRO A 167 5.19 -20.06 3.73
CA PRO A 167 5.83 -19.72 2.46
C PRO A 167 5.14 -20.34 1.24
N ASP A 168 4.60 -21.55 1.42
CA ASP A 168 4.02 -22.35 0.34
C ASP A 168 2.71 -21.76 -0.19
N ALA A 169 1.94 -21.08 0.67
CA ALA A 169 0.69 -20.38 0.32
C ALA A 169 0.92 -19.02 -0.35
N TRP A 170 2.17 -18.56 -0.48
CA TRP A 170 2.52 -17.38 -1.29
C TRP A 170 3.20 -17.82 -2.59
N ASN A 171 3.99 -18.89 -2.52
CA ASN A 171 4.76 -19.34 -3.66
C ASN A 171 3.86 -19.77 -4.83
N TRP A 172 2.68 -20.35 -4.59
CA TRP A 172 1.76 -20.72 -5.67
C TRP A 172 1.09 -19.52 -6.35
N SER A 173 0.71 -18.45 -5.63
CA SER A 173 0.06 -17.28 -6.22
C SER A 173 1.06 -16.48 -7.05
N VAL A 174 2.29 -16.36 -6.55
CA VAL A 174 3.40 -15.76 -7.30
C VAL A 174 3.87 -16.67 -8.45
N THR A 175 3.91 -17.99 -8.29
CA THR A 175 4.31 -18.92 -9.37
C THR A 175 3.23 -19.04 -10.44
N ALA A 176 1.94 -18.96 -10.09
CA ALA A 176 0.85 -18.91 -11.06
C ALA A 176 0.95 -17.67 -11.96
N ILE A 177 1.26 -16.50 -11.38
CA ILE A 177 1.42 -15.24 -12.12
C ILE A 177 2.79 -15.17 -12.84
N CYS A 178 3.88 -15.65 -12.21
CA CYS A 178 5.23 -15.60 -12.76
C CYS A 178 5.53 -16.70 -13.79
N SER A 179 4.78 -17.80 -13.84
CA SER A 179 4.94 -18.82 -14.90
C SER A 179 4.64 -18.30 -16.31
N ALA A 180 3.98 -17.13 -16.42
CA ALA A 180 3.80 -16.41 -17.67
C ALA A 180 5.07 -15.67 -18.16
N SER A 181 6.13 -15.54 -17.35
CA SER A 181 7.37 -14.88 -17.75
C SER A 181 8.62 -15.41 -16.99
N PRO A 182 9.54 -16.14 -17.66
CA PRO A 182 10.70 -16.79 -17.00
C PRO A 182 11.71 -15.86 -16.31
N ARG A 183 11.62 -14.53 -16.50
CA ARG A 183 12.55 -13.55 -15.94
C ARG A 183 12.18 -13.05 -14.53
N LEU A 184 10.99 -13.38 -14.02
CA LEU A 184 10.47 -12.87 -12.74
C LEU A 184 10.62 -13.83 -11.55
N SER A 185 11.19 -15.04 -11.75
CA SER A 185 11.43 -16.02 -10.68
C SER A 185 12.40 -15.56 -9.58
N PHE A 186 13.18 -14.50 -9.80
CA PHE A 186 14.06 -13.92 -8.78
C PHE A 186 13.31 -12.96 -7.83
N CYS A 187 12.15 -12.44 -8.26
CA CYS A 187 11.33 -11.52 -7.47
C CYS A 187 10.47 -12.27 -6.44
N SER A 188 10.10 -13.52 -6.73
CA SER A 188 9.18 -14.31 -5.89
C SER A 188 9.76 -14.70 -4.54
N SER A 189 11.05 -15.08 -4.47
CA SER A 189 11.68 -15.54 -3.24
C SER A 189 11.97 -14.41 -2.24
N ARG A 190 12.26 -13.20 -2.74
CA ARG A 190 12.48 -12.02 -1.88
C ARG A 190 11.19 -11.35 -1.45
N CYS A 191 10.21 -11.24 -2.35
CA CYS A 191 8.89 -10.71 -2.01
C CYS A 191 8.18 -11.59 -0.96
N ALA A 192 8.34 -12.92 -1.02
CA ALA A 192 7.84 -13.82 0.03
C ALA A 192 8.46 -13.54 1.41
N SER A 193 9.76 -13.23 1.45
CA SER A 193 10.50 -12.96 2.69
C SER A 193 10.25 -11.57 3.28
N SER A 194 9.85 -10.59 2.47
CA SER A 194 9.57 -9.22 2.95
C SER A 194 8.24 -9.11 3.70
N TRP A 195 7.23 -9.92 3.34
CA TRP A 195 5.93 -9.98 4.03
C TRP A 195 5.96 -10.76 5.36
N GLN A 196 7.09 -11.39 5.71
CA GLN A 196 7.24 -12.08 7.00
C GLN A 196 7.73 -11.15 8.13
N PHE A 197 8.11 -9.90 7.82
CA PHE A 197 8.73 -8.97 8.78
C PHE A 197 8.04 -7.60 8.88
N SER A 198 6.79 -7.45 8.40
CA SER A 198 5.96 -6.26 8.64
C SER A 198 4.68 -6.64 9.37
#